data_AF-A0A392NQU2-F1
#
_entry.id   AF-A0A392NQU2-F1
#
_cell.length_a   1.000
_cell.length_b   1.000
_cell.length_c   1.000
_cell.angle_alpha   90.00
_cell.angle_beta   90.00
_cell.angle_gamma   90.00
#
_symmetry.space_group_name_H-M   'P 1'
#
loop_
_entity.id
_entity.type
_entity.pdbx_description
1 polymer ?
#
loop_
_entity_poly.entity_id
_entity_poly.type
_entity_poly.pdbx_seq_one_letter_code
_entity_poly.pdbx_strand_id
1 'polypeptide(L)'
;IMEKERIAMEERDPAISQAKKRKKIIASLPKLFNMIHMMFHSINRSVLTKEELMSKIISSHRDIVDRSEVEEQFHLLLELVPEWISEKLASSGDMLVSVNKMLNPESLRASLEEAK
;
A
#
# COMPACT_ATOMS: atom_id res chain seq x y z
N ILE A 1 -27.31 0.13 -25.41
CA ILE A 1 -26.73 1.50 -25.47
C ILE A 1 -26.93 2.25 -24.13
N MET A 2 -28.05 2.05 -23.42
CA MET A 2 -28.32 2.75 -22.14
C MET A 2 -27.41 2.39 -20.94
N GLU A 3 -26.78 1.20 -20.93
CA GLU A 3 -25.91 0.78 -19.82
C GLU A 3 -24.61 1.61 -19.74
N LYS A 4 -24.05 1.98 -20.90
CA LYS A 4 -22.82 2.78 -20.96
C LYS A 4 -23.04 4.21 -20.49
N GLU A 5 -24.24 4.76 -20.69
CA GLU A 5 -24.58 6.13 -20.25
C GLU A 5 -24.89 6.19 -18.75
N ARG A 6 -25.44 5.13 -18.15
CA ARG A 6 -25.62 5.02 -16.69
C ARG A 6 -24.30 5.00 -15.93
N ILE A 7 -23.33 4.22 -16.42
CA ILE A 7 -21.99 4.12 -15.82
C ILE A 7 -21.28 5.49 -15.86
N ALA A 8 -21.37 6.21 -16.98
CA ALA A 8 -20.75 7.52 -17.14
C ALA A 8 -21.38 8.63 -16.26
N MET A 9 -22.67 8.49 -15.92
CA MET A 9 -23.36 9.41 -15.01
C MET A 9 -23.02 9.12 -13.53
N GLU A 10 -22.87 7.85 -13.16
CA GLU A 10 -22.40 7.43 -11.82
C GLU A 10 -20.92 7.79 -11.57
N GLU A 11 -20.09 7.90 -12.60
CA GLU A 11 -18.71 8.36 -12.50
C GLU A 11 -18.56 9.87 -12.19
N ARG A 12 -19.62 10.67 -12.41
CA ARG A 12 -19.62 12.11 -12.13
C ARG A 12 -19.94 12.46 -10.68
N ASP A 13 -20.41 11.52 -9.88
CA ASP A 13 -20.64 11.75 -8.46
C ASP A 13 -19.29 11.64 -7.71
N PRO A 14 -18.78 12.74 -7.13
CA PRO A 14 -17.48 12.75 -6.46
C PRO A 14 -17.44 11.81 -5.24
N ALA A 15 -18.59 11.53 -4.59
CA ALA A 15 -18.66 10.58 -3.49
C ALA A 15 -18.60 9.13 -3.98
N ILE A 16 -19.22 8.81 -5.13
CA ILE A 16 -19.13 7.48 -5.76
C ILE A 16 -17.72 7.23 -6.31
N SER A 17 -17.11 8.24 -6.95
CA SER A 17 -15.72 8.18 -7.43
C SER A 17 -14.73 7.97 -6.29
N GLN A 18 -14.90 8.69 -5.17
CA GLN A 18 -14.06 8.53 -3.98
C GLN A 18 -14.26 7.15 -3.31
N ALA A 19 -15.49 6.67 -3.20
CA ALA A 19 -15.77 5.34 -2.64
C ALA A 19 -15.19 4.21 -3.50
N LYS A 20 -15.27 4.32 -4.85
CA LYS A 20 -14.63 3.39 -5.78
C LYS A 20 -13.09 3.45 -5.66
N LYS A 21 -12.50 4.66 -5.55
CA LYS A 21 -11.06 4.84 -5.33
C LYS A 21 -10.62 4.16 -4.02
N ARG A 22 -11.33 4.40 -2.91
CA ARG A 22 -11.05 3.75 -1.61
C ARG A 22 -11.13 2.23 -1.71
N LYS A 23 -12.19 1.68 -2.31
CA LYS A 23 -12.32 0.22 -2.50
C LYS A 23 -11.17 -0.37 -3.33
N LYS A 24 -10.75 0.32 -4.40
CA LYS A 24 -9.62 -0.13 -5.22
C LYS A 24 -8.32 -0.14 -4.42
N ILE A 25 -8.07 0.90 -3.64
CA ILE A 25 -6.89 1.02 -2.78
C ILE A 25 -6.89 -0.12 -1.75
N ILE A 26 -7.98 -0.33 -1.02
CA ILE A 26 -8.06 -1.39 -0.02
C ILE A 26 -7.91 -2.78 -0.66
N ALA A 27 -8.53 -3.01 -1.82
CA ALA A 27 -8.39 -4.27 -2.56
C ALA A 27 -6.94 -4.58 -2.96
N SER A 28 -6.11 -3.55 -3.16
CA SER A 28 -4.69 -3.66 -3.53
C SER A 28 -3.72 -3.78 -2.35
N LEU A 29 -4.15 -3.50 -1.11
CA LEU A 29 -3.27 -3.54 0.07
C LEU A 29 -2.58 -4.89 0.30
N PRO A 30 -3.24 -6.07 0.16
CA PRO A 30 -2.54 -7.34 0.32
C PRO A 30 -1.42 -7.55 -0.71
N LYS A 31 -1.57 -7.01 -1.93
CA LYS A 31 -0.52 -7.08 -2.96
C LYS A 31 0.68 -6.23 -2.57
N LEU A 32 0.46 -5.00 -2.10
CA LEU A 32 1.51 -4.13 -1.61
C LEU A 32 2.22 -4.72 -0.38
N PHE A 33 1.45 -5.24 0.58
CA PHE A 33 1.98 -5.94 1.75
C PHE A 33 2.93 -7.07 1.35
N ASN A 34 2.49 -7.96 0.45
CA ASN A 34 3.31 -9.08 -0.01
C ASN A 34 4.60 -8.62 -0.69
N MET A 35 4.54 -7.55 -1.49
CA MET A 35 5.71 -6.98 -2.15
C MET A 35 6.74 -6.44 -1.13
N ILE A 36 6.27 -5.65 -0.17
CA ILE A 36 7.11 -5.10 0.91
C ILE A 36 7.71 -6.26 1.72
N HIS A 37 6.90 -7.22 2.13
CA HIS A 37 7.36 -8.39 2.87
C HIS A 37 8.45 -9.16 2.12
N MET A 38 8.23 -9.47 0.84
CA MET A 38 9.23 -10.15 -0.01
C MET A 38 10.51 -9.32 -0.19
N MET A 39 10.42 -8.00 -0.34
CA MET A 39 11.58 -7.12 -0.43
C MET A 39 12.44 -7.16 0.84
N PHE A 40 11.86 -6.95 2.01
CA PHE A 40 12.61 -6.97 3.27
C PHE A 40 13.16 -8.38 3.59
N HIS A 41 12.45 -9.44 3.17
CA HIS A 41 12.92 -10.81 3.26
C HIS A 41 14.16 -11.04 2.38
N SER A 42 14.07 -10.71 1.08
CA SER A 42 15.14 -10.92 0.09
C SER A 42 16.40 -10.10 0.36
N ILE A 43 16.26 -8.84 0.79
CA ILE A 43 17.39 -7.96 1.13
C ILE A 43 18.01 -8.36 2.49
N ASN A 44 17.34 -9.22 3.25
CA ASN A 44 17.70 -9.61 4.61
C ASN A 44 17.93 -8.42 5.58
N ARG A 45 17.21 -7.31 5.36
CA ARG A 45 17.19 -6.14 6.26
C ARG A 45 15.80 -5.94 6.83
N SER A 46 15.67 -5.28 7.98
CA SER A 46 14.39 -4.88 8.58
C SER A 46 14.12 -3.38 8.49
N VAL A 47 15.09 -2.59 8.02
CA VAL A 47 15.00 -1.12 7.91
C VAL A 47 15.54 -0.67 6.55
N LEU A 48 14.83 0.26 5.90
CA LEU A 48 15.22 0.94 4.65
C LEU A 48 14.81 2.41 4.73
N THR A 49 15.35 3.26 3.85
CA THR A 49 14.78 4.61 3.68
C THR A 49 13.44 4.51 2.95
N LYS A 50 12.51 5.43 3.25
CA LYS A 50 11.23 5.54 2.54
C LYS A 50 11.45 5.72 1.04
N GLU A 51 12.43 6.53 0.67
CA GLU A 51 12.78 6.76 -0.73
C GLU A 51 13.25 5.49 -1.45
N GLU A 52 14.11 4.70 -0.81
CA GLU A 52 14.58 3.43 -1.35
C GLU A 52 13.42 2.44 -1.52
N LEU A 53 12.54 2.34 -0.51
CA LEU A 53 11.37 1.47 -0.56
C LEU A 53 10.42 1.85 -1.71
N MET A 54 10.05 3.13 -1.80
CA MET A 54 9.15 3.63 -2.84
C MET A 54 9.73 3.39 -4.23
N SER A 55 11.00 3.73 -4.43
CA SER A 55 11.67 3.56 -5.72
C SER A 55 11.68 2.10 -6.16
N LYS A 56 11.95 1.17 -5.22
CA LYS A 56 11.93 -0.27 -5.50
C LYS A 56 10.52 -0.77 -5.83
N ILE A 57 9.50 -0.40 -5.05
CA ILE A 57 8.10 -0.76 -5.31
C ILE A 57 7.70 -0.31 -6.73
N ILE A 58 7.90 0.97 -7.04
CA ILE A 58 7.57 1.55 -8.35
C ILE A 58 8.32 0.82 -9.48
N SER A 59 9.62 0.57 -9.32
CA SER A 59 10.42 -0.12 -10.34
C SER A 59 10.02 -1.58 -10.56
N SER A 60 9.51 -2.24 -9.53
CA SER A 60 9.16 -3.66 -9.55
C SER A 60 7.75 -3.94 -10.08
N HIS A 61 6.91 -2.90 -10.23
CA HIS A 61 5.48 -3.08 -10.43
C HIS A 61 5.00 -2.45 -11.74
N ARG A 62 4.63 -3.28 -12.72
CA ARG A 62 4.12 -2.81 -14.03
C ARG A 62 2.71 -2.23 -13.97
N ASP A 63 1.89 -2.61 -12.98
CA ASP A 63 0.50 -2.15 -12.88
C ASP A 63 0.31 -0.92 -11.97
N ILE A 64 1.39 -0.41 -11.35
CA ILE A 64 1.34 0.82 -10.53
C ILE A 64 1.57 1.99 -11.50
N VAL A 65 0.55 2.83 -11.65
CA VAL A 65 0.56 3.92 -12.65
C VAL A 65 1.07 5.23 -12.06
N ASP A 66 0.99 5.41 -10.73
CA ASP A 66 1.36 6.66 -10.06
C ASP A 66 2.02 6.42 -8.68
N ARG A 67 3.05 7.22 -8.36
CA ARG A 67 3.71 7.25 -7.05
C ARG A 67 2.72 7.65 -5.94
N SER A 68 1.78 8.54 -6.24
CA SER A 68 0.78 8.99 -5.26
C SER A 68 -0.08 7.83 -4.76
N GLU A 69 -0.46 6.90 -5.65
CA GLU A 69 -1.25 5.70 -5.32
C GLU A 69 -0.46 4.76 -4.40
N VAL A 70 0.87 4.63 -4.59
CA VAL A 70 1.73 3.84 -3.69
C VAL A 70 1.82 4.47 -2.31
N GLU A 71 2.01 5.79 -2.25
CA GLU A 71 2.11 6.49 -0.97
C GLU A 71 0.80 6.42 -0.18
N GLU A 72 -0.36 6.55 -0.84
CA GLU A 72 -1.68 6.37 -0.21
C GLU A 72 -1.85 4.94 0.33
N GLN A 73 -1.53 3.91 -0.45
CA GLN A 73 -1.62 2.51 0.01
C GLN A 73 -0.64 2.22 1.16
N PHE A 74 0.57 2.77 1.08
CA PHE A 74 1.58 2.62 2.11
C PHE A 74 1.14 3.26 3.43
N HIS A 75 0.52 4.44 3.36
CA HIS A 75 -0.02 5.11 4.54
C HIS A 75 -1.09 4.26 5.23
N LEU A 76 -2.00 3.65 4.46
CA LEU A 76 -3.00 2.74 5.01
C LEU A 76 -2.39 1.49 5.65
N LEU A 77 -1.26 0.97 5.16
CA LEU A 77 -0.57 -0.13 5.83
C LEU A 77 -0.04 0.30 7.21
N LEU A 78 0.48 1.53 7.34
CA LEU A 78 0.89 2.07 8.64
C LEU A 78 -0.29 2.20 9.62
N GLU A 79 -1.47 2.54 9.11
CA GLU A 79 -2.69 2.67 9.93
C GLU A 79 -3.28 1.31 10.35
N LEU A 80 -3.31 0.35 9.43
CA LEU A 80 -3.99 -0.93 9.63
C LEU A 80 -3.15 -1.98 10.36
N VAL A 81 -1.82 -1.96 10.15
CA VAL A 81 -0.89 -2.94 10.76
C VAL A 81 0.34 -2.24 11.37
N PRO A 82 0.15 -1.28 12.30
CA PRO A 82 1.24 -0.52 12.93
C PRO A 82 2.23 -1.38 13.71
N GLU A 83 1.81 -2.57 14.16
CA GLU A 83 2.67 -3.56 14.82
C GLU A 83 3.68 -4.20 13.86
N TRP A 84 3.37 -4.21 12.55
CA TRP A 84 4.22 -4.78 11.53
C TRP A 84 5.12 -3.74 10.89
N ILE A 85 4.59 -2.58 10.51
CA ILE A 85 5.32 -1.57 9.75
C ILE A 85 5.25 -0.20 10.42
N SER A 86 6.38 0.51 10.45
CA SER A 86 6.48 1.82 11.08
C SER A 86 7.38 2.77 10.30
N GLU A 87 7.11 4.07 10.44
CA GLU A 87 7.95 5.16 9.94
C GLU A 87 8.63 5.91 11.08
N LYS A 88 9.88 6.31 10.87
CA LYS A 88 10.63 7.14 11.82
C LYS A 88 11.61 8.07 11.11
N LEU A 89 11.64 9.33 11.53
CA LEU A 89 12.65 10.28 11.08
C LEU A 89 14.00 9.95 11.73
N ALA A 90 15.03 9.72 10.91
CA ALA A 90 16.40 9.53 11.35
C ALA A 90 17.04 10.87 11.73
N SER A 91 18.11 10.81 12.53
CA SER A 91 18.93 11.98 12.83
C SER A 91 19.62 12.58 11.60
N SER A 92 19.76 11.82 10.52
CA SER A 92 20.26 12.31 9.22
C SER A 92 19.24 13.19 8.48
N GLY A 93 17.97 13.19 8.90
CA GLY A 93 16.86 13.82 8.19
C GLY A 93 16.10 12.88 7.25
N ASP A 94 16.59 11.65 7.05
CA ASP A 94 15.91 10.66 6.22
C ASP A 94 14.71 10.03 6.94
N MET A 95 13.62 9.77 6.20
CA MET A 95 12.52 8.96 6.72
C MET A 95 12.89 7.48 6.57
N LEU A 96 12.90 6.73 7.67
CA LEU A 96 13.15 5.29 7.69
C LEU A 96 11.84 4.52 7.84
N VAL A 97 11.75 3.42 7.11
CA VAL A 97 10.68 2.44 7.23
C VAL A 97 11.25 1.18 7.86
N SER A 98 10.61 0.71 8.93
CA SER A 98 11.00 -0.51 9.63
C SER A 98 9.87 -1.55 9.58
N VAL A 99 10.23 -2.81 9.36
CA VAL A 99 9.28 -3.94 9.43
C VAL A 99 9.66 -4.92 10.54
N ASN A 100 8.66 -5.41 11.26
CA ASN A 100 8.81 -6.45 12.25
C ASN A 100 8.74 -7.84 11.59
N LYS A 101 9.91 -8.48 11.44
CA LYS A 101 10.02 -9.82 10.82
C LYS A 101 9.53 -10.98 11.69
N MET A 102 9.23 -10.73 12.97
CA MET A 102 8.79 -11.78 13.91
C MET A 102 7.28 -12.05 13.82
N LEU A 103 6.52 -11.14 13.22
CA LEU A 103 5.08 -11.32 13.04
C LEU A 103 4.78 -12.28 11.89
N ASN A 104 3.69 -13.03 12.05
CA ASN A 104 3.24 -13.97 11.04
C ASN A 104 2.63 -13.20 9.85
N PRO A 105 3.24 -13.27 8.65
CA PRO A 105 2.73 -12.57 7.48
C PRO A 105 1.35 -13.08 7.03
N GLU A 106 1.02 -14.34 7.28
CA GLU A 106 -0.30 -14.90 6.91
C GLU A 106 -1.42 -14.28 7.74
N SER A 107 -1.19 -14.08 9.04
CA SER A 107 -2.16 -13.46 9.93
C SER A 107 -2.38 -11.98 9.59
N LEU A 108 -1.30 -11.25 9.30
CA LEU A 108 -1.36 -9.86 8.86
C LEU A 108 -2.10 -9.72 7.52
N ARG A 109 -1.80 -10.61 6.57
CA ARG A 109 -2.49 -10.64 5.26
C ARG A 109 -3.98 -10.92 5.40
N ALA A 110 -4.38 -11.86 6.26
CA ALA A 110 -5.79 -12.15 6.52
C ALA A 110 -6.52 -10.93 7.10
N SER A 111 -5.91 -10.22 8.05
CA SER A 111 -6.46 -8.98 8.61
C SER A 111 -6.64 -7.89 7.54
N LEU A 112 -5.69 -7.74 6.61
CA LEU A 112 -5.81 -6.82 5.48
C LEU A 112 -6.89 -7.23 4.47
N GLU A 113 -7.20 -8.53 4.36
CA GLU A 113 -8.29 -9.03 3.51
C GLU A 113 -9.67 -8.80 4.13
N GLU A 114 -9.79 -8.89 5.46
CA GLU A 114 -11.00 -8.56 6.22
C GLU A 114 -11.35 -7.06 6.20
N ALA A 115 -10.35 -6.20 6.01
CA ALA A 115 -10.55 -4.75 5.92
C ALA A 115 -11.14 -4.26 4.58
N LYS A 116 -11.30 -5.15 3.57
CA LYS A 116 -11.84 -4.87 2.22
C LYS A 116 -13.34 -4.58 2.19
#